data_AF-A0A529FRG4-F1
#
_entry.id   AF-A0A529FRG4-F1
#
_cell.length_a   1.000
_cell.length_b   1.000
_cell.length_c   1.000
_cell.angle_alpha   90.00
_cell.angle_beta   90.00
_cell.angle_gamma   90.00
#
_symmetry.space_group_name_H-M   'P 1'
#
loop_
_entity.id
_entity.type
_entity.pdbx_description
1 polymer ?
#
loop_
_entity_poly.entity_id
_entity_poly.type
_entity_poly.pdbx_seq_one_letter_code
_entity_poly.pdbx_strand_id
1 'polypeptide(L)'
;VLPNFMSYTLLRIEINVRISTIMGAVGGGGIGEELKLSISRGFGAKTLALVLLLFTTIFIVDQFSAWLRRKLVGEQAFLMSA
;
A
#
# COMPACT_ATOMS: atom_id res chain seq x y z
N VAL A 1 6.85 21.77 11.90
CA VAL A 1 7.39 20.42 12.20
C VAL A 1 6.35 19.30 12.10
N LEU A 2 5.09 19.51 12.54
CA LEU A 2 3.97 18.55 12.44
C LEU A 2 3.70 17.93 11.05
N PRO A 3 3.82 18.68 9.94
CA PRO A 3 3.36 18.11 8.69
C PRO A 3 4.37 17.17 8.03
N ASN A 4 5.66 17.30 8.34
CA ASN A 4 6.67 16.30 7.97
C ASN A 4 6.39 14.99 8.72
N PHE A 5 6.03 15.07 10.01
CA PHE A 5 5.70 13.89 10.80
C PHE A 5 4.51 13.13 10.22
N MET A 6 3.44 13.84 9.85
CA MET A 6 2.25 13.27 9.21
C MET A 6 2.53 12.65 7.84
N SER A 7 3.31 13.32 6.98
CA SER A 7 3.76 12.73 5.71
C SER A 7 4.59 11.46 5.93
N TYR A 8 5.46 11.44 6.95
CA TYR A 8 6.22 10.25 7.32
C TYR A 8 5.35 9.12 7.85
N THR A 9 4.30 9.42 8.63
CA THR A 9 3.35 8.42 9.11
C THR A 9 2.57 7.79 7.94
N LEU A 10 2.12 8.60 6.98
CA LEU A 10 1.43 8.09 5.79
C LEU A 10 2.32 7.24 4.90
N LEU A 11 3.55 7.69 4.67
CA LEU A 11 4.55 6.92 3.95
C LEU A 11 4.84 5.57 4.65
N ARG A 12 4.92 5.56 6.00
CA ARG A 12 5.08 4.31 6.76
C ARG A 12 3.87 3.39 6.61
N ILE A 13 2.64 3.91 6.59
CA ILE A 13 1.44 3.07 6.39
C ILE A 13 1.48 2.43 4.99
N GLU A 14 1.80 3.20 3.94
CA GLU A 14 1.92 2.67 2.58
C GLU A 14 2.97 1.55 2.49
N ILE A 15 4.15 1.79 3.04
CA ILE A 15 5.25 0.83 3.08
C ILE A 15 4.83 -0.42 3.87
N ASN A 16 4.18 -0.26 5.02
CA ASN A 16 3.74 -1.39 5.85
C ASN A 16 2.68 -2.26 5.16
N VAL A 17 1.74 -1.68 4.41
CA VAL A 17 0.74 -2.44 3.64
C VAL A 17 1.43 -3.28 2.54
N ARG A 18 2.40 -2.70 1.83
CA ARG A 18 3.15 -3.41 0.79
C ARG A 18 4.00 -4.54 1.38
N ILE A 19 4.72 -4.25 2.47
CA ILE A 19 5.56 -5.23 3.16
C ILE A 19 4.70 -6.35 3.77
N SER A 20 3.52 -6.06 4.31
CA SER A 20 2.61 -7.09 4.84
C SER A 20 2.24 -8.13 3.79
N THR A 21 2.01 -7.71 2.54
CA THR A 21 1.73 -8.65 1.46
C THR A 21 2.95 -9.50 1.10
N ILE A 22 4.13 -8.89 0.97
CA ILE A 22 5.38 -9.59 0.67
C ILE A 22 5.69 -10.59 1.79
N MET A 23 5.53 -10.18 3.05
CA MET A 23 5.69 -11.02 4.24
C MET A 23 4.70 -12.19 4.25
N GLY A 24 3.44 -11.96 3.87
CA GLY A 24 2.46 -13.04 3.68
C GLY A 24 2.93 -14.05 2.64
N ALA A 25 3.48 -13.60 1.51
CA ALA A 25 3.98 -14.49 0.47
C ALA A 25 5.20 -15.32 0.88
N VAL A 26 6.04 -14.85 1.82
CA VAL A 26 7.17 -15.64 2.34
C VAL A 26 6.78 -16.58 3.49
N GLY A 27 5.53 -16.57 3.97
CA GLY A 27 5.01 -17.47 5.01
C GLY A 27 4.66 -16.80 6.34
N GLY A 28 4.43 -15.48 6.34
CA GLY A 28 3.99 -14.72 7.51
C GLY A 28 2.47 -14.68 7.73
N GLY A 29 1.66 -15.39 6.93
CA GLY A 29 0.19 -15.33 6.95
C GLY A 29 -0.43 -14.21 6.10
N GLY A 30 -1.69 -14.39 5.70
CA GLY A 30 -2.49 -13.37 5.00
C GLY A 30 -2.58 -13.54 3.47
N ILE A 31 -2.95 -12.46 2.77
CA ILE A 31 -3.30 -12.50 1.32
C ILE A 31 -2.11 -12.96 0.44
N GLY A 32 -0.88 -12.62 0.84
CA GLY A 32 0.32 -13.07 0.12
C GLY A 32 0.56 -14.58 0.21
N GLU A 33 0.16 -15.22 1.31
CA GLU A 33 0.32 -16.66 1.49
C GLU A 33 -0.63 -17.43 0.57
N GLU A 34 -1.89 -17.01 0.52
CA GLU A 34 -2.91 -17.54 -0.40
C GLU A 34 -2.50 -17.37 -1.87
N LEU A 35 -1.82 -16.26 -2.21
CA LEU A 35 -1.29 -16.02 -3.56
C LEU A 35 -0.20 -17.05 -3.90
N LYS A 36 0.78 -17.24 -3.01
CA LYS A 36 1.84 -18.25 -3.19
C LYS A 36 1.26 -19.66 -3.28
N LEU A 37 0.27 -19.98 -2.45
CA LEU A 37 -0.40 -21.28 -2.43
C LEU A 37 -1.14 -21.54 -3.76
N SER A 38 -1.82 -20.52 -4.30
CA SER A 38 -2.54 -20.60 -5.57
C SER A 38 -1.60 -20.77 -6.77
N ILE A 39 -0.47 -20.08 -6.76
CA ILE A 39 0.61 -20.23 -7.75
C ILE A 39 1.21 -21.64 -7.66
N SER A 40 1.57 -22.08 -6.45
CA SER A 40 2.21 -23.38 -6.21
C SER A 40 1.32 -24.56 -6.59
N ARG A 41 0.00 -24.42 -6.51
CA ARG A 41 -0.98 -25.45 -6.87
C ARG A 41 -1.36 -25.43 -8.36
N GLY A 42 -0.82 -24.51 -9.16
CA GLY A 42 -1.11 -24.40 -10.59
C GLY A 42 -2.52 -23.87 -10.92
N PHE A 43 -3.24 -23.29 -9.95
CA PHE A 43 -4.55 -22.71 -10.18
C PHE A 43 -4.40 -21.32 -10.82
N GLY A 44 -4.28 -21.28 -12.16
CA GLY A 44 -4.12 -20.04 -12.91
C GLY A 44 -5.23 -19.02 -12.66
N ALA A 45 -6.50 -19.47 -12.59
CA ALA A 45 -7.64 -18.60 -12.32
C ALA A 45 -7.61 -17.97 -10.90
N LYS A 46 -7.28 -18.76 -9.86
CA LYS A 46 -7.17 -18.26 -8.49
C LYS A 46 -5.98 -17.31 -8.33
N THR A 47 -4.87 -17.62 -8.99
CA THR A 47 -3.68 -16.78 -9.02
C THR A 47 -3.98 -15.41 -9.61
N LEU A 48 -4.61 -15.37 -10.79
CA LEU A 48 -5.01 -14.12 -11.44
C LEU A 48 -5.98 -13.30 -10.58
N ALA A 49 -6.95 -13.94 -9.93
CA ALA A 49 -7.87 -13.27 -9.02
C ALA A 49 -7.14 -12.63 -7.83
N LEU A 50 -6.18 -13.33 -7.22
CA LEU A 50 -5.39 -12.81 -6.10
C LEU A 50 -4.43 -11.69 -6.52
N VAL A 51 -3.79 -11.80 -7.69
CA VAL A 51 -2.96 -10.73 -8.26
C VAL A 51 -3.80 -9.48 -8.53
N LEU A 52 -4.97 -9.61 -9.13
CA LEU A 52 -5.88 -8.48 -9.39
C LEU A 52 -6.39 -7.84 -8.10
N LEU A 53 -6.73 -8.65 -7.09
CA LEU A 53 -7.14 -8.16 -5.77
C LEU A 53 -6.01 -7.36 -5.11
N LEU A 54 -4.78 -7.87 -5.19
CA LEU A 54 -3.59 -7.19 -4.69
C LEU A 54 -3.33 -5.87 -5.41
N PHE A 55 -3.36 -5.90 -6.73
CA PHE A 55 -3.16 -4.72 -7.55
C PHE A 55 -4.20 -3.65 -7.24
N THR A 56 -5.47 -4.04 -7.12
CA THR A 56 -6.58 -3.15 -6.75
C THR A 56 -6.38 -2.57 -5.36
N THR A 57 -5.97 -3.38 -4.38
CA THR A 57 -5.72 -2.92 -3.01
C THR A 57 -4.57 -1.91 -2.97
N ILE A 58 -3.46 -2.21 -3.64
CA ILE A 58 -2.31 -1.29 -3.73
C ILE A 58 -2.73 0.01 -4.43
N PHE A 59 -3.48 -0.07 -5.51
CA PHE A 59 -3.96 1.09 -6.26
C PHE A 59 -4.87 2.00 -5.42
N ILE A 60 -5.79 1.43 -4.64
CA ILE A 60 -6.66 2.17 -3.72
C ILE A 60 -5.81 2.88 -2.65
N VAL A 61 -4.84 2.18 -2.06
CA VAL A 61 -3.97 2.74 -1.03
C VAL A 61 -3.09 3.86 -1.60
N ASP A 62 -2.54 3.68 -2.79
CA ASP A 62 -1.72 4.70 -3.47
C ASP A 62 -2.55 5.95 -3.79
N GLN A 63 -3.78 5.78 -4.30
CA GLN A 63 -4.69 6.91 -4.54
C GLN A 63 -5.12 7.62 -3.25
N PHE A 64 -5.39 6.88 -2.18
CA PHE A 64 -5.70 7.45 -0.88
C PHE A 64 -4.50 8.23 -0.32
N SER A 65 -3.30 7.67 -0.40
CA SER A 65 -2.04 8.34 -0.03
C SER A 65 -1.80 9.59 -0.86
N ALA A 66 -2.03 9.55 -2.17
CA ALA A 66 -1.86 10.69 -3.06
C ALA A 66 -2.88 11.80 -2.81
N TRP A 67 -4.15 11.45 -2.58
CA TRP A 67 -5.20 12.41 -2.21
C TRP A 67 -4.88 13.10 -0.89
N LEU A 68 -4.48 12.31 0.11
CA LEU A 68 -4.17 12.82 1.44
C LEU A 68 -2.90 13.68 1.44
N ARG A 69 -1.89 13.28 0.66
CA ARG A 69 -0.67 14.09 0.39
C ARG A 69 -1.01 15.43 -0.27
N ARG A 70 -1.89 15.45 -1.28
CA ARG A 70 -2.32 16.71 -1.93
C ARG A 70 -3.05 17.63 -0.96
N LYS A 71 -3.92 17.09 -0.10
CA LYS A 71 -4.66 17.87 0.90
C LYS A 71 -3.77 18.43 2.00
N LEU A 72 -2.70 17.74 2.37
CA LEU A 72 -1.80 18.14 3.48
C LEU A 72 -0.57 18.95 3.04
N VAL A 73 -0.06 18.72 1.82
CA VAL A 73 1.07 19.48 1.25
C VAL A 73 0.60 20.78 0.61
N GLY A 74 -0.67 20.84 0.15
CA GLY A 74 -1.29 22.03 -0.43
C GLY A 74 -1.35 23.26 0.49
N GLU A 75 -1.07 23.12 1.79
CA GLU A 75 -1.18 24.20 2.77
C GLU A 75 0.17 24.70 3.32
N GLN A 76 1.26 23.97 3.07
CA GLN A 76 2.57 24.30 3.67
C GLN A 76 3.52 25.09 2.79
N ALA A 77 3.34 25.06 1.47
CA ALA A 77 4.10 25.93 0.58
C ALA A 77 3.69 27.41 0.74
N PHE A 78 2.51 27.68 1.30
CA PHE A 78 1.98 29.03 1.50
C PHE A 78 2.42 29.68 2.83
N LEU A 79 2.80 28.90 3.84
CA LEU A 79 3.21 29.42 5.17
C LEU A 79 4.71 29.64 5.32
N MET A 80 5.52 29.29 4.32
CA MET A 80 6.96 29.61 4.29
C MET A 80 7.26 30.86 3.45
N SER A 81 6.23 31.48 2.87
CA SER A 81 6.31 32.71 2.06
C SER A 81 5.52 33.88 2.66
N ALA A 82 5.04 33.76 3.90
CA ALA A 82 4.45 34.82 4.71
C ALA A 82 5.27 35.03 5.99
#